data_AF-A0AAD5MHK8-F1
#
_entry.id   AF-A0AAD5MHK8-F1
#
_cell.length_a   1.000
_cell.length_b   1.000
_cell.length_c   1.000
_cell.angle_alpha   90.00
_cell.angle_beta   90.00
_cell.angle_gamma   90.00
#
_symmetry.space_group_name_H-M   'P 1'
#
loop_
_entity.id
_entity.type
_entity.pdbx_description
1 polymer ?
#
loop_
_entity_poly.entity_id
_entity_poly.type
_entity_poly.pdbx_seq_one_letter_code
_entity_poly.pdbx_strand_id
1 'polypeptide(L)'
;MDMATYILPLRGILRSRFPTRSNGGLGENLPDLIQKFRSGVKLAIKGDPVYLIWGLCDAVVGKLRMPDVQVEANIAAVVRAACAHRNAALGPFINRALLMTIPGEEHYALKIDEWLPVATEEEIEKLEKRRNRKGKKKEKKEEEEPLEAEAPAL
;
A
#
# COMPACT_ATOMS: atom_id res chain seq x y z
N MET A 1 27.84 -17.93 12.46
CA MET A 1 27.53 -17.16 13.68
C MET A 1 26.71 -15.96 13.26
N ASP A 2 25.48 -15.84 13.75
CA ASP A 2 24.55 -14.80 13.30
C ASP A 2 24.73 -13.53 14.15
N MET A 3 24.97 -12.38 13.52
CA MET A 3 25.11 -11.09 14.21
C MET A 3 23.78 -10.57 14.77
N ALA A 4 22.64 -11.12 14.31
CA ALA A 4 21.31 -10.71 14.75
C ALA A 4 21.08 -10.90 16.27
N THR A 5 21.74 -11.88 16.89
CA THR A 5 21.59 -12.15 18.33
C THR A 5 22.34 -11.14 19.20
N TYR A 6 23.47 -10.60 18.71
CA TYR A 6 24.29 -9.62 19.42
C TYR A 6 23.66 -8.23 19.49
N ILE A 7 22.80 -7.89 18.53
CA ILE A 7 22.15 -6.58 18.47
C ILE A 7 20.88 -6.49 19.32
N LEU A 8 20.34 -7.61 19.81
CA LEU A 8 19.10 -7.65 20.62
C LEU A 8 19.09 -6.69 21.83
N PRO A 9 20.19 -6.53 22.60
CA PRO A 9 20.24 -5.57 23.71
C PRO A 9 20.02 -4.11 23.27
N LEU A 10 20.32 -3.78 22.02
CA LEU A 10 20.17 -2.41 21.47
C LEU A 10 18.74 -2.08 21.05
N ARG A 11 17.80 -3.04 21.09
CA ARG A 11 16.40 -2.84 20.71
C ARG A 11 15.74 -1.70 21.48
N GLY A 12 16.03 -1.56 22.78
CA GLY A 12 15.47 -0.51 23.62
C GLY A 12 15.95 0.90 23.25
N ILE A 13 17.18 1.01 22.75
CA ILE A 13 17.82 2.28 22.38
C ILE A 13 17.38 2.71 20.98
N LEU A 14 17.41 1.78 20.01
CA LEU A 14 17.11 2.08 18.62
C LEU A 14 15.61 2.17 18.32
N ARG A 15 14.74 1.59 19.16
CA ARG A 15 13.27 1.61 19.02
C ARG A 15 12.81 1.32 17.58
N SER A 16 12.30 2.33 16.86
CA SER A 16 11.78 2.22 15.49
C SER A 16 12.87 2.06 14.41
N ARG A 17 14.13 2.35 14.75
CA ARG A 17 15.30 2.23 13.87
C ARG A 17 15.97 0.86 13.98
N PHE A 18 15.47 -0.01 14.86
CA PHE A 18 16.02 -1.34 15.03
C PHE A 18 15.83 -2.17 13.74
N PRO A 19 16.88 -2.83 13.22
CA PRO A 19 16.77 -3.64 12.01
C PRO A 19 15.94 -4.90 12.30
N THR A 20 14.79 -5.00 11.64
CA THR A 20 13.93 -6.18 11.67
C THR A 20 13.76 -6.73 10.26
N ARG A 21 13.37 -8.01 10.15
CA ARG A 21 12.95 -8.59 8.87
C ARG A 21 11.79 -7.81 8.25
N SER A 22 10.85 -7.30 9.07
CA SER A 22 9.70 -6.51 8.60
C SER A 22 10.08 -5.14 8.05
N ASN A 23 11.07 -4.46 8.63
CA ASN A 23 11.57 -3.18 8.13
C ASN A 23 12.60 -3.37 6.99
N GLY A 24 12.84 -4.61 6.57
CA GLY A 24 13.85 -4.96 5.58
C GLY A 24 15.27 -4.62 6.03
N GLY A 25 15.53 -4.50 7.34
CA GLY A 25 16.85 -4.16 7.89
C GLY A 25 17.72 -5.39 8.21
N LEU A 26 17.16 -6.60 8.10
CA LEU A 26 17.83 -7.86 8.36
C LEU A 26 17.58 -8.83 7.20
N GLY A 27 18.64 -9.30 6.57
CA GLY A 27 18.59 -10.24 5.45
C GLY A 27 19.93 -10.92 5.22
N GLU A 28 19.92 -12.01 4.47
CA GLU A 28 21.10 -12.84 4.18
C GLU A 28 21.99 -12.19 3.10
N ASN A 29 21.39 -11.46 2.16
CA ASN A 29 22.09 -10.72 1.11
C ASN A 29 22.26 -9.24 1.49
N LEU A 30 23.41 -8.90 2.04
CA LEU A 30 23.79 -7.52 2.35
C LEU A 30 23.83 -6.58 1.12
N PRO A 31 24.40 -6.95 -0.06
CA PRO A 31 24.49 -6.03 -1.18
C PRO A 31 23.10 -5.62 -1.70
N ASP A 32 22.17 -6.58 -1.82
CA ASP A 32 20.79 -6.32 -2.22
C ASP A 32 20.08 -5.41 -1.22
N LEU A 33 20.38 -5.59 0.08
CA LEU A 33 19.82 -4.77 1.15
C LEU A 33 20.27 -3.31 1.04
N ILE A 34 21.57 -3.10 0.84
CA ILE A 34 22.15 -1.76 0.68
C ILE A 34 21.55 -1.08 -0.56
N GLN A 35 21.39 -1.80 -1.67
CA GLN A 35 20.76 -1.26 -2.87
C GLN A 35 19.31 -0.83 -2.60
N LYS A 36 18.52 -1.68 -1.93
CA LYS A 36 17.14 -1.35 -1.52
C LYS A 36 17.08 -0.13 -0.61
N PHE A 37 17.99 0.03 0.35
CA PHE A 37 18.01 1.22 1.21
C PHE A 37 18.47 2.49 0.48
N ARG A 38 19.32 2.36 -0.54
CA ARG A 38 19.82 3.49 -1.33
C ARG A 38 18.79 4.04 -2.30
N SER A 39 18.07 3.16 -3.01
CA SER A 39 17.09 3.56 -4.04
C SER A 39 15.63 3.41 -3.63
N GLY A 40 15.37 2.74 -2.51
CA GLY A 40 14.01 2.46 -2.05
C GLY A 40 13.37 3.68 -1.40
N VAL A 41 12.12 3.92 -1.76
CA VAL A 41 11.24 4.90 -1.12
C VAL A 41 10.25 4.14 -0.25
N LYS A 42 10.06 4.59 0.99
CA LYS A 42 9.06 4.01 1.89
C LYS A 42 7.70 4.62 1.57
N LEU A 43 6.76 3.78 1.14
CA LEU A 43 5.36 4.15 0.99
C LEU A 43 4.63 3.80 2.27
N ALA A 44 4.15 4.82 2.98
CA ALA A 44 3.29 4.66 4.14
C ALA A 44 1.91 5.21 3.80
N ILE A 45 0.89 4.36 3.90
CA ILE A 45 -0.51 4.78 3.75
C ILE A 45 -1.04 5.05 5.15
N LYS A 46 -1.41 6.30 5.42
CA LYS A 46 -2.07 6.71 6.66
C LYS A 46 -3.53 7.00 6.35
N GLY A 47 -4.43 6.66 7.27
CA GLY A 47 -5.82 7.14 7.17
C GLY A 47 -5.84 8.66 7.28
N ASP A 48 -6.68 9.31 6.47
CA ASP A 48 -6.91 10.74 6.59
C ASP A 48 -7.61 11.06 7.93
N PRO A 49 -7.16 12.07 8.70
CA PRO A 49 -7.79 12.46 9.96
C PRO A 49 -9.24 12.94 9.82
N VAL A 50 -9.59 13.54 8.67
CA VAL A 50 -10.90 14.12 8.40
C VAL A 50 -11.82 13.08 7.78
N TYR A 51 -11.33 12.33 6.79
CA TYR A 51 -12.11 11.30 6.09
C TYR A 51 -11.48 9.91 6.21
N LEU A 52 -11.87 9.14 7.23
CA LEU A 52 -11.34 7.79 7.48
C LEU A 52 -11.48 6.79 6.31
N ILE A 53 -12.35 7.08 5.34
CA ILE A 53 -12.50 6.30 4.11
C ILE A 53 -11.37 6.53 3.11
N TRP A 54 -10.55 7.57 3.30
CA TRP A 54 -9.45 7.95 2.43
C TRP A 54 -8.11 7.63 3.08
N GLY A 55 -7.19 7.13 2.26
CA GLY A 55 -5.79 6.93 2.64
C GLY A 55 -4.92 8.00 2.00
N LEU A 56 -4.14 8.70 2.81
CA LEU A 56 -3.10 9.61 2.35
C LEU A 56 -1.77 8.86 2.25
N CYS A 57 -1.05 9.06 1.14
CA CYS A 57 0.29 8.53 0.97
C CYS A 57 1.21 9.65 0.51
N ASP A 58 2.18 9.99 1.37
CA ASP A 58 3.19 11.00 1.07
C ASP A 58 4.46 10.28 0.62
N ALA A 59 4.81 10.44 -0.66
CA ALA A 59 6.00 9.84 -1.25
C ALA A 59 6.90 10.93 -1.85
N VAL A 60 8.20 10.86 -1.56
CA VAL A 60 9.18 11.77 -2.14
C VAL A 60 9.68 11.18 -3.45
N VAL A 61 9.34 11.84 -4.56
CA VAL A 61 9.65 11.36 -5.92
C VAL A 61 10.99 11.89 -6.47
N GLY A 62 11.58 12.93 -5.87
CA GLY A 62 12.84 13.48 -6.36
C GLY A 62 13.26 14.79 -5.70
N LYS A 63 14.33 15.38 -6.21
CA LYS A 63 14.83 16.72 -5.85
C LYS A 63 14.52 17.69 -6.99
N LEU A 64 14.33 18.97 -6.68
CA LEU A 64 14.02 20.01 -7.68
C LEU A 64 15.10 20.21 -8.75
N ARG A 65 16.35 19.80 -8.48
CA ARG A 65 17.47 19.89 -9.45
C ARG A 65 17.53 18.72 -10.44
N MET A 66 16.61 17.76 -10.33
CA MET A 66 16.58 16.58 -11.18
C MET A 66 15.92 16.91 -12.53
N PRO A 67 16.36 16.31 -13.65
CA PRO A 67 15.71 16.54 -14.95
C PRO A 67 14.30 15.93 -14.98
N ASP A 68 13.41 16.56 -15.74
CA ASP A 68 11.98 16.23 -15.81
C ASP A 68 11.73 14.76 -16.16
N VAL A 69 12.50 14.20 -17.10
CA VAL A 69 12.39 12.79 -17.53
C VAL A 69 12.60 11.82 -16.37
N GLN A 70 13.52 12.13 -15.45
CA GLN A 70 13.76 11.28 -14.28
C GLN A 70 12.65 11.43 -13.25
N VAL A 71 12.12 12.63 -13.07
CA VAL A 71 11.01 12.89 -12.15
C VAL A 71 9.76 12.15 -12.61
N GLU A 72 9.45 12.19 -13.91
CA GLU A 72 8.34 11.46 -14.51
C GLU A 72 8.49 9.94 -14.31
N ALA A 73 9.67 9.40 -14.59
CA ALA A 73 9.96 7.97 -14.38
C ALA A 73 9.79 7.55 -12.91
N ASN A 74 10.18 8.41 -11.95
CA ASN A 74 10.02 8.15 -10.52
C ASN A 74 8.55 8.18 -10.10
N ILE A 75 7.76 9.13 -10.61
CA ILE A 75 6.31 9.19 -10.37
C ILE A 75 5.65 7.90 -10.86
N ALA A 76 5.94 7.49 -12.10
CA ALA A 76 5.42 6.25 -12.67
C ALA A 76 5.83 5.01 -11.88
N ALA A 77 7.04 4.98 -11.31
CA ALA A 77 7.49 3.87 -10.47
C ALA A 77 6.74 3.82 -9.12
N VAL A 78 6.53 4.97 -8.48
CA VAL A 78 5.78 5.07 -7.22
C VAL A 78 4.32 4.66 -7.41
N VAL A 79 3.67 5.14 -8.47
CA VAL A 79 2.27 4.78 -8.80
C VAL A 79 2.15 3.28 -9.03
N ARG A 80 3.05 2.69 -9.84
CA ARG A 80 3.06 1.24 -10.07
C ARG A 80 3.29 0.44 -8.79
N ALA A 81 4.21 0.87 -7.94
CA ALA A 81 4.47 0.21 -6.65
C ALA A 81 3.26 0.28 -5.72
N ALA A 82 2.57 1.43 -5.66
CA ALA A 82 1.35 1.58 -4.88
C ALA A 82 0.23 0.67 -5.41
N CYS A 83 0.03 0.64 -6.73
CA CYS A 83 -0.96 -0.22 -7.37
C CYS A 83 -0.64 -1.71 -7.22
N ALA A 84 0.63 -2.13 -7.15
CA ALA A 84 0.99 -3.55 -7.01
C ALA A 84 0.44 -4.21 -5.73
N HIS A 85 0.14 -3.42 -4.69
CA HIS A 85 -0.41 -3.92 -3.44
C HIS A 85 -1.94 -4.12 -3.46
N ARG A 86 -2.64 -3.63 -4.49
CA ARG A 86 -4.11 -3.76 -4.63
C ARG A 86 -4.45 -4.35 -5.99
N ASN A 87 -5.44 -5.24 -6.05
CA ASN A 87 -5.91 -5.77 -7.33
C ASN A 87 -6.56 -4.65 -8.16
N ALA A 88 -6.09 -4.45 -9.40
CA ALA A 88 -6.57 -3.45 -10.35
C ALA A 88 -8.08 -3.55 -10.63
N ALA A 89 -8.67 -4.73 -10.44
CA ALA A 89 -10.10 -4.99 -10.63
C ALA A 89 -11.02 -4.45 -9.51
N LEU A 90 -10.48 -3.82 -8.46
CA LEU A 90 -11.28 -3.21 -7.37
C LEU A 90 -11.68 -1.75 -7.63
N GLY A 91 -11.53 -1.25 -8.87
CA GLY A 91 -11.85 0.12 -9.25
C GLY A 91 -10.69 1.11 -9.03
N PRO A 92 -10.89 2.41 -9.33
CA PRO A 92 -9.83 3.41 -9.26
C PRO A 92 -9.24 3.46 -7.86
N PHE A 93 -7.94 3.18 -7.75
CA PHE A 93 -7.25 3.17 -6.47
C PHE A 93 -6.81 4.57 -6.04
N ILE A 94 -6.38 5.38 -7.01
CA ILE A 94 -5.91 6.74 -6.78
C ILE A 94 -6.95 7.69 -7.39
N ASN A 95 -7.66 8.42 -6.52
CA ASN A 95 -8.69 9.36 -6.97
C ASN A 95 -8.09 10.72 -7.35
N ARG A 96 -7.06 11.16 -6.62
CA ARG A 96 -6.38 12.44 -6.80
C ARG A 96 -4.91 12.28 -6.42
N ALA A 97 -4.02 12.92 -7.16
CA ALA A 97 -2.69 13.25 -6.64
C ALA A 97 -2.41 14.73 -6.73
N LEU A 98 -1.61 15.14 -5.75
CA LEU A 98 -1.11 16.48 -5.59
C LEU A 98 0.41 16.38 -5.54
N LEU A 99 1.08 17.23 -6.30
CA LEU A 99 2.51 17.45 -6.18
C LEU A 99 2.72 18.69 -5.32
N MET A 100 3.58 18.56 -4.32
CA MET A 100 4.03 19.66 -3.47
C MET A 100 5.55 19.68 -3.44
N THR A 101 6.12 20.88 -3.26
CA THR A 101 7.56 21.04 -3.03
C THR A 101 7.78 21.36 -1.57
N ILE A 102 8.69 20.69 -0.88
CA ILE A 102 9.03 21.03 0.51
C ILE A 102 10.12 22.10 0.47
N PRO A 103 9.95 23.30 1.07
CA PRO A 103 8.97 23.69 2.09
C PRO A 103 7.77 24.53 1.59
N GLY A 104 7.50 24.58 0.29
CA GLY A 104 6.36 25.33 -0.27
C GLY A 104 4.99 24.76 0.12
N GLU A 105 3.99 25.63 0.17
CA GLU A 105 2.59 25.29 0.51
C GLU A 105 1.71 25.12 -0.75
N GLU A 106 2.29 25.29 -1.92
CA GLU A 106 1.57 25.16 -3.19
C GLU A 106 1.37 23.70 -3.57
N HIS A 107 0.12 23.37 -3.92
CA HIS A 107 -0.30 22.03 -4.32
C HIS A 107 -0.75 22.05 -5.77
N TYR A 108 -0.06 21.29 -6.61
CA TYR A 108 -0.37 21.17 -8.02
C TYR A 108 -1.11 19.86 -8.28
N ALA A 109 -2.30 19.94 -8.87
CA ALA A 109 -3.06 18.75 -9.22
C ALA A 109 -2.41 18.04 -10.42
N LEU A 110 -1.99 16.80 -10.22
CA LEU A 110 -1.42 15.98 -11.28
C LEU A 110 -2.51 15.07 -11.85
N LYS A 111 -2.62 15.02 -13.18
CA LYS A 111 -3.42 14.00 -13.86
C LYS A 111 -2.59 12.72 -13.91
N ILE A 112 -3.03 11.67 -13.22
CA ILE A 112 -2.30 10.38 -13.16
C ILE A 112 -2.91 9.34 -14.11
N ASP A 113 -3.95 9.70 -14.85
CA ASP A 113 -4.68 8.77 -15.71
C ASP A 113 -3.76 8.03 -16.70
N GLU A 114 -2.67 8.66 -17.13
CA GLU A 114 -1.68 8.08 -18.05
C GLU A 114 -0.74 7.05 -17.40
N TRP A 115 -0.53 7.09 -16.08
CA TRP A 115 0.36 6.17 -15.36
C TRP A 115 -0.38 5.10 -14.55
N LEU A 116 -1.71 5.16 -14.50
CA LEU A 116 -2.50 4.10 -13.90
C LEU A 116 -2.41 2.84 -14.78
N PRO A 117 -2.11 1.67 -14.21
CA PRO A 117 -2.22 0.43 -14.95
C PRO A 117 -3.67 0.26 -15.39
N VAL A 118 -3.92 0.34 -16.69
CA VAL A 118 -5.23 0.03 -17.28
C VAL A 118 -5.51 -1.44 -16.98
N ALA A 119 -6.58 -1.70 -16.23
CA ALA A 119 -7.00 -3.05 -15.90
C ALA A 119 -7.30 -3.84 -17.18
N THR A 120 -6.54 -4.90 -17.44
CA THR A 120 -6.87 -5.85 -18.50
C THR A 120 -8.16 -6.58 -18.13
N GLU A 121 -9.07 -6.75 -19.08
CA GLU A 121 -10.42 -7.35 -18.92
C GLU A 121 -10.42 -8.68 -18.15
N GLU A 122 -9.33 -9.45 -18.22
CA GLU A 122 -9.15 -10.75 -17.55
C GLU A 122 -9.02 -10.66 -16.02
N GLU A 123 -8.52 -9.55 -15.48
CA GLU A 123 -8.38 -9.37 -14.02
C GLU A 123 -9.72 -8.99 -13.38
N ILE A 124 -10.55 -8.26 -14.13
CA ILE A 124 -11.92 -7.88 -13.76
C ILE A 124 -12.79 -9.13 -13.66
N GLU A 125 -12.73 -10.02 -14.66
CA GLU A 125 -13.52 -11.26 -14.69
C GLU A 125 -13.14 -12.24 -13.55
N LYS A 126 -11.85 -12.33 -13.19
CA LYS A 126 -11.41 -13.14 -12.04
C LYS A 126 -11.88 -12.58 -10.70
N LEU A 127 -11.98 -11.25 -10.57
CA LEU A 127 -12.46 -10.61 -9.35
C LEU A 127 -13.99 -10.75 -9.22
N GLU A 128 -14.73 -10.64 -10.32
CA GLU A 128 -16.17 -10.94 -10.36
C GLU A 128 -16.47 -12.39 -10.00
N LYS A 129 -15.73 -13.36 -10.56
CA LYS A 129 -15.85 -14.77 -10.17
C LYS A 129 -15.57 -15.00 -8.68
N ARG A 130 -14.62 -14.26 -8.08
CA ARG A 130 -14.37 -14.30 -6.62
C ARG A 130 -15.44 -13.60 -5.79
N ARG A 131 -16.01 -12.50 -6.27
CA ARG A 131 -17.09 -11.75 -5.60
C ARG A 131 -18.38 -12.57 -5.60
N ASN A 132 -18.72 -13.21 -6.72
CA ASN A 132 -19.86 -14.12 -6.82
C ASN A 132 -19.70 -15.35 -5.91
N ARG A 133 -18.49 -15.91 -5.78
CA ARG A 133 -18.22 -17.05 -4.89
C ARG A 133 -18.29 -16.68 -3.39
N LYS A 134 -17.95 -15.43 -3.03
CA LYS A 134 -18.13 -14.90 -1.66
C LYS A 134 -19.60 -14.55 -1.37
N GLY A 135 -20.34 -14.01 -2.34
CA GLY A 135 -21.79 -13.76 -2.23
C GLY A 135 -22.56 -15.05 -1.97
N LYS A 136 -22.34 -16.08 -2.82
CA LYS A 136 -22.96 -17.41 -2.67
C LYS A 136 -22.61 -18.12 -1.35
N LYS A 137 -21.43 -17.84 -0.77
CA LYS A 137 -21.00 -18.37 0.53
C LYS A 137 -21.59 -17.60 1.71
N LYS A 138 -21.96 -16.33 1.50
CA LYS A 138 -22.59 -15.48 2.51
C LYS A 138 -24.10 -15.73 2.57
N GLU A 139 -24.76 -15.86 1.42
CA GLU A 139 -26.17 -16.28 1.31
C GLU A 139 -26.41 -17.67 1.90
N LYS A 140 -25.55 -18.65 1.58
CA LYS A 140 -25.63 -20.00 2.21
C LYS A 140 -25.45 -19.99 3.73
N LYS A 141 -24.79 -18.98 4.28
CA LYS A 141 -24.55 -18.88 5.73
C LYS A 141 -25.69 -18.15 6.46
N GLU A 142 -26.45 -17.34 5.74
CA GLU A 142 -27.65 -16.65 6.24
C GLU A 142 -28.91 -17.52 6.05
N GLU A 143 -28.95 -18.44 5.07
CA GLU A 143 -30.04 -19.41 4.90
C GLU A 143 -29.99 -20.62 5.87
N GLU A 144 -28.82 -20.96 6.45
CA GLU A 144 -28.69 -22.05 7.43
C GLU A 144 -29.06 -21.63 8.87
N GLU A 145 -29.29 -20.34 9.14
CA GLU A 145 -29.82 -19.84 10.42
C GLU A 145 -31.21 -19.23 10.22
N PRO A 146 -32.27 -20.06 10.15
CA PRO A 146 -33.44 -19.69 10.95
C PRO A 146 -34.14 -20.88 11.64
N LEU A 147 -34.72 -20.58 12.82
CA LEU A 147 -35.74 -21.32 13.60
C LEU A 147 -35.27 -22.12 14.83
N GLU A 148 -34.56 -21.49 15.78
CA GLU A 148 -34.65 -21.87 17.20
C GLU A 148 -34.66 -20.63 18.10
N ALA A 149 -35.70 -19.78 18.00
CA ALA A 149 -35.92 -18.71 18.98
C ALA A 149 -37.38 -18.26 19.04
N GLU A 150 -38.34 -19.18 19.09
CA GLU A 150 -39.66 -18.86 19.65
C GLU A 150 -40.15 -20.02 20.53
N ALA A 151 -40.04 -19.84 21.84
CA ALA A 151 -41.00 -20.37 22.81
C ALA A 151 -40.96 -19.52 24.09
N PRO A 152 -42.11 -19.34 24.77
CA PRO A 152 -42.50 -18.06 25.35
C PRO A 152 -42.21 -17.93 26.84
N ALA A 153 -42.33 -16.68 27.29
CA ALA A 153 -42.23 -16.21 28.67
C ALA A 153 -43.13 -16.99 29.65
N LEU A 154 -42.55 -17.31 30.81
CA LEU A 154 -43.21 -17.42 32.10
C LEU A 154 -42.30 -16.83 33.18
#